data_AF-A0AAV2FB10-F1
#
_entry.id   AF-A0AAV2FB10-F1
#
_cell.length_a   1.000
_cell.length_b   1.000
_cell.length_c   1.000
_cell.angle_alpha   90.00
_cell.angle_beta   90.00
_cell.angle_gamma   90.00
#
_symmetry.space_group_name_H-M   'P 1'
#
loop_
_entity.id
_entity.type
_entity.pdbx_description
1 polymer ?
#
loop_
_entity_poly.entity_id
_entity_poly.type
_entity_poly.pdbx_seq_one_letter_code
_entity_poly.pdbx_strand_id
1 'polypeptide(L)'
;MIRSFPRGTSCGRDGFRAQHLMDCLGGAVVAISDDLLASITQVVNLFIEGRCPQPLGEYIASVPLMSLVKQGGGIRPIAVDTIWRRIVSKVGACLVVPTLSGYFDGLQFGVRVFGGGEAILHALNRFVEARGGDVGLSMLLVDFHNAFNLVDHGAMLEEVRRHCPVLSRWAEFCYSSPARLYYGGHILRSC
;
A
#
# COMPACT_ATOMS: atom_id res chain seq x y z
N MET A 1 14.18 6.74 0.46
CA MET A 1 12.97 6.02 -0.02
C MET A 1 13.27 4.85 -0.94
N ILE A 2 14.08 5.04 -1.99
CA ILE A 2 14.46 3.95 -2.92
C ILE A 2 15.31 2.87 -2.22
N ARG A 3 16.32 3.28 -1.44
CA ARG A 3 17.20 2.35 -0.71
C ARG A 3 16.52 1.48 0.35
N SER A 4 15.28 1.79 0.73
CA SER A 4 14.51 1.00 1.70
C SER A 4 13.58 -0.03 1.06
N PHE A 5 13.71 -0.29 -0.24
CA PHE A 5 13.12 -1.49 -0.84
C PHE A 5 13.99 -2.72 -0.52
N PRO A 6 13.40 -3.84 -0.08
CA PRO A 6 14.15 -5.09 0.09
C PRO A 6 14.81 -5.55 -1.22
N ARG A 7 15.98 -6.18 -1.09
CA ARG A 7 16.62 -6.86 -2.23
C ARG A 7 15.68 -7.93 -2.79
N GLY A 8 15.66 -8.07 -4.11
CA GLY A 8 14.76 -9.01 -4.78
C GLY A 8 13.29 -8.57 -4.87
N THR A 9 12.97 -7.31 -4.55
CA THR A 9 11.61 -6.77 -4.77
C THR A 9 11.16 -7.00 -6.22
N SER A 10 10.03 -7.68 -6.40
CA SER A 10 9.42 -7.91 -7.71
C SER A 10 8.97 -6.61 -8.38
N CYS A 11 9.07 -6.58 -9.71
CA CYS A 11 8.59 -5.48 -10.54
C CYS A 11 7.16 -5.69 -11.00
N GLY A 12 6.54 -4.61 -11.49
CA GLY A 12 5.30 -4.71 -12.26
C GLY A 12 5.54 -5.33 -13.64
N ARG A 13 4.55 -5.15 -14.53
CA ARG A 13 4.58 -5.69 -15.90
C ARG A 13 5.72 -5.13 -16.75
N ASP A 14 6.24 -3.97 -16.37
CA ASP A 14 7.26 -3.22 -17.08
C ASP A 14 8.68 -3.76 -16.92
N GLY A 15 8.88 -4.74 -16.02
CA GLY A 15 10.20 -5.28 -15.73
C GLY A 15 11.10 -4.33 -14.92
N PHE A 16 10.64 -3.11 -14.62
CA PHE A 16 11.46 -2.10 -13.96
C PHE A 16 11.54 -2.37 -12.46
N ARG A 17 12.75 -2.43 -11.91
CA ARG A 17 13.02 -2.81 -10.51
C ARG A 17 13.62 -1.67 -9.73
N ALA A 18 13.39 -1.66 -8.42
CA ALA A 18 14.09 -0.75 -7.50
C ALA A 18 15.62 -0.91 -7.60
N GLN A 19 16.10 -2.13 -7.93
CA GLN A 19 17.52 -2.39 -8.14
C GLN A 19 18.12 -1.55 -9.28
N HIS A 20 17.41 -1.38 -10.40
CA HIS A 20 17.90 -0.56 -11.51
C HIS A 20 18.14 0.90 -11.06
N LEU A 21 17.23 1.45 -10.24
CA LEU A 21 17.43 2.77 -9.65
C LEU A 21 18.59 2.81 -8.66
N MET A 22 18.75 1.76 -7.83
CA MET A 22 19.86 1.68 -6.88
C MET A 22 21.21 1.57 -7.58
N ASP A 23 21.29 0.86 -8.69
CA ASP A 23 22.52 0.71 -9.48
C ASP A 23 22.90 2.05 -10.13
N CYS A 24 21.94 2.78 -10.70
CA CYS A 24 22.19 4.12 -11.24
C CYS A 24 22.62 5.13 -10.16
N LEU A 25 21.98 5.09 -8.98
CA LEU A 25 22.29 5.99 -7.85
C LEU A 25 23.57 5.58 -7.08
N GLY A 26 24.09 4.38 -7.32
CA GLY A 26 25.28 3.83 -6.70
C GLY A 26 26.57 4.06 -7.49
N GLY A 27 26.48 4.70 -8.67
CA GLY A 27 27.62 4.97 -9.54
C GLY A 27 28.66 5.92 -8.93
N ALA A 28 29.90 5.87 -9.43
CA ALA A 28 31.02 6.67 -8.93
C ALA A 28 30.89 8.19 -9.20
N VAL A 29 30.01 8.58 -10.14
CA VAL A 29 29.84 9.98 -10.55
C VAL A 29 28.68 10.61 -9.77
N VAL A 30 29.02 11.34 -8.70
CA VAL A 30 28.04 11.94 -7.77
C VAL A 30 27.05 12.86 -8.46
N ALA A 31 27.50 13.71 -9.39
CA ALA A 31 26.64 14.66 -10.10
C ALA A 31 25.48 13.98 -10.85
N ILE A 32 25.74 12.84 -11.49
CA ILE A 32 24.71 12.08 -12.23
C ILE A 32 23.68 11.49 -11.25
N SER A 33 24.13 11.02 -10.08
CA SER A 33 23.25 10.48 -9.05
C SER A 33 22.32 11.55 -8.46
N ASP A 34 22.84 12.76 -8.25
CA ASP A 34 22.06 13.89 -7.73
C ASP A 34 21.01 14.38 -8.74
N ASP A 35 21.40 14.53 -10.02
CA ASP A 35 20.47 14.92 -11.11
C ASP A 35 19.36 13.88 -11.31
N LEU A 36 19.71 12.59 -11.24
CA LEU A 36 18.73 11.52 -11.32
C LEU A 36 17.77 11.56 -10.13
N LEU A 37 18.27 11.76 -8.91
CA LEU A 37 17.43 11.87 -7.72
C LEU A 37 16.51 13.09 -7.79
N ALA A 38 17.00 14.23 -8.27
CA ALA A 38 16.19 15.42 -8.51
C ALA A 38 15.08 15.15 -9.52
N SER A 39 15.41 14.48 -10.64
CA SER A 39 14.43 14.10 -11.67
C SER A 39 13.36 13.15 -11.13
N ILE A 40 13.75 12.12 -10.36
CA ILE A 40 12.80 11.20 -9.71
C ILE A 40 11.90 11.96 -8.74
N THR A 41 12.45 12.91 -7.99
CA THR A 41 11.68 13.73 -7.04
C THR A 41 10.64 14.58 -7.77
N GLN A 42 10.98 15.18 -8.90
CA GLN A 42 10.03 15.92 -9.74
C GLN A 42 8.89 15.02 -10.24
N VAL A 43 9.21 13.82 -10.72
CA VAL A 43 8.19 12.84 -11.15
C VAL A 43 7.27 12.44 -10.00
N VAL A 44 7.82 12.20 -8.81
CA VAL A 44 7.02 11.85 -7.63
C VAL A 44 6.08 12.98 -7.24
N ASN A 45 6.57 14.23 -7.21
CA ASN A 45 5.75 15.39 -6.90
C ASN A 45 4.62 15.57 -7.93
N LEU A 46 4.92 15.42 -9.23
CA LEU A 46 3.92 15.45 -10.29
C LEU A 46 2.81 14.42 -10.06
N PHE A 47 3.16 13.21 -9.64
CA PHE A 47 2.18 12.15 -9.41
C PHE A 47 1.33 12.40 -8.16
N ILE A 48 1.96 12.82 -7.04
CA ILE A 48 1.25 13.16 -5.80
C ILE A 48 0.25 14.29 -6.03
N GLU A 49 0.63 15.30 -6.81
CA GLU A 49 -0.22 16.45 -7.13
C GLU A 49 -1.32 16.15 -8.15
N GLY A 50 -1.42 14.91 -8.65
CA GLY A 50 -2.41 14.50 -9.66
C GLY A 50 -2.12 15.01 -11.07
N ARG A 51 -0.87 15.45 -11.34
CA ARG A 51 -0.43 15.96 -12.63
C ARG A 51 0.18 14.89 -13.53
N CYS A 52 0.01 13.61 -13.18
CA CYS A 52 0.43 12.52 -14.04
C CYS A 52 -0.46 12.48 -15.31
N PRO A 53 0.13 12.37 -16.51
CA PRO A 53 -0.65 12.26 -17.75
C PRO A 53 -1.71 11.15 -17.67
N GLN A 54 -2.97 11.47 -17.97
CA GLN A 54 -4.07 10.50 -17.98
C GLN A 54 -3.79 9.22 -18.80
N PRO A 55 -3.12 9.27 -19.97
CA PRO A 55 -2.78 8.06 -20.72
C PRO A 55 -1.91 7.06 -19.94
N LEU A 56 -1.17 7.51 -18.91
CA LEU A 56 -0.38 6.65 -18.04
C LEU A 56 -1.20 6.05 -16.89
N GLY A 57 -2.41 6.54 -16.64
CA GLY A 57 -3.27 6.09 -15.53
C GLY A 57 -3.49 4.60 -15.52
N GLU A 58 -4.05 4.07 -16.62
CA GLU A 58 -4.29 2.64 -16.74
C GLU A 58 -3.01 1.83 -16.61
N TYR A 59 -1.90 2.28 -17.20
CA TYR A 59 -0.62 1.59 -17.11
C TYR A 59 -0.06 1.53 -15.68
N ILE A 60 -0.07 2.65 -14.97
CA ILE A 60 0.48 2.77 -13.61
C ILE A 60 -0.38 2.00 -12.60
N ALA A 61 -1.71 2.01 -12.76
CA ALA A 61 -2.65 1.31 -11.91
C ALA A 61 -2.71 -0.20 -12.18
N SER A 62 -2.37 -0.63 -13.39
CA SER A 62 -2.41 -2.05 -13.79
C SER A 62 -1.27 -2.86 -13.17
N VAL A 63 -1.53 -4.14 -12.92
CA VAL A 63 -0.64 -5.01 -12.14
C VAL A 63 -0.62 -6.44 -12.67
N PRO A 64 0.54 -7.11 -12.75
CA PRO A 64 0.56 -8.57 -12.80
C PRO A 64 0.10 -9.16 -11.46
N LEU A 65 -0.63 -10.27 -11.55
CA LEU A 65 -1.07 -11.07 -10.43
C LEU A 65 -0.15 -12.28 -10.26
N MET A 66 0.30 -12.48 -9.03
CA MET A 66 0.97 -13.70 -8.59
C MET A 66 0.08 -14.42 -7.57
N SER A 67 -0.25 -15.69 -7.81
CA SER A 67 -1.01 -16.49 -6.86
C SER A 67 -0.09 -17.00 -5.75
N LEU A 68 -0.38 -16.62 -4.50
CA LEU A 68 0.23 -17.21 -3.31
C LEU A 68 -0.71 -18.27 -2.73
N VAL A 69 -0.21 -19.48 -2.54
CA VAL A 69 -0.98 -20.55 -1.88
C VAL A 69 -0.85 -20.36 -0.37
N LYS A 70 -1.99 -20.19 0.31
CA LYS A 70 -2.05 -20.13 1.78
C LYS A 70 -1.81 -21.53 2.35
N GLN A 71 -1.31 -21.57 3.58
CA GLN A 71 -1.41 -22.79 4.39
C GLN A 71 -2.91 -23.13 4.54
N GLY A 72 -3.32 -24.34 4.14
CA GLY A 72 -4.72 -24.75 4.08
C GLY A 72 -5.38 -24.67 2.69
N GLY A 73 -4.63 -24.39 1.62
CA GLY A 73 -5.08 -24.57 0.23
C GLY A 73 -5.83 -23.40 -0.41
N GLY A 74 -6.20 -22.37 0.36
CA GLY A 74 -6.76 -21.14 -0.20
C GLY A 74 -5.74 -20.35 -1.03
N ILE A 75 -6.21 -19.59 -2.03
CA ILE A 75 -5.34 -18.76 -2.89
C ILE A 75 -5.45 -17.30 -2.46
N ARG A 76 -4.30 -16.62 -2.39
CA ARG A 76 -4.21 -15.16 -2.26
C ARG A 76 -3.58 -14.58 -3.53
N PRO A 77 -4.35 -13.91 -4.41
CA PRO A 77 -3.75 -13.16 -5.51
C PRO A 77 -2.98 -11.96 -4.94
N ILE A 78 -1.75 -11.79 -5.39
CA ILE A 78 -0.88 -10.68 -5.04
C ILE A 78 -0.71 -9.81 -6.28
N ALA A 79 -1.24 -8.59 -6.21
CA ALA A 79 -0.97 -7.54 -7.18
C ALA A 79 0.44 -7.00 -6.99
N VAL A 80 1.24 -7.00 -8.05
CA VAL A 80 2.61 -6.47 -8.01
C VAL A 80 2.68 -5.15 -8.76
N ASP A 81 2.60 -4.05 -8.02
CA ASP A 81 2.69 -2.70 -8.60
C ASP A 81 4.03 -2.39 -9.28
N THR A 82 3.98 -1.47 -10.25
CA THR A 82 5.17 -0.81 -10.81
C THR A 82 6.00 -0.15 -9.71
N ILE A 83 7.30 -0.02 -9.94
CA ILE A 83 8.19 0.66 -8.98
C ILE A 83 7.82 2.13 -8.83
N TRP A 84 7.33 2.78 -9.89
CA TRP A 84 6.80 4.14 -9.84
C TRP A 84 5.63 4.25 -8.86
N ARG A 85 4.59 3.41 -9.01
CA ARG A 85 3.44 3.42 -8.08
C ARG A 85 3.89 3.16 -6.64
N ARG A 86 4.82 2.23 -6.41
CA ARG A 86 5.36 1.95 -5.07
C ARG A 86 6.14 3.12 -4.48
N ILE A 87 7.01 3.79 -5.25
CA ILE A 87 7.79 4.94 -4.76
C ILE A 87 6.85 6.09 -4.40
N VAL A 88 5.92 6.42 -5.30
CA VAL A 88 4.96 7.51 -5.09
C VAL A 88 4.09 7.24 -3.87
N SER A 89 3.49 6.05 -3.77
CA SER A 89 2.67 5.67 -2.60
C SER A 89 3.48 5.63 -1.30
N LYS A 90 4.75 5.20 -1.33
CA LYS A 90 5.61 5.18 -0.15
C LYS A 90 5.96 6.59 0.31
N VAL A 91 6.29 7.49 -0.61
CA VAL A 91 6.52 8.92 -0.31
C VAL A 91 5.23 9.56 0.22
N GLY A 92 4.11 9.31 -0.46
CA GLY A 92 2.81 9.80 -0.04
C GLY A 92 2.43 9.34 1.37
N ALA A 93 2.63 8.06 1.69
CA ALA A 93 2.41 7.53 3.03
C ALA A 93 3.22 8.28 4.10
N CYS A 94 4.48 8.63 3.82
CA CYS A 94 5.29 9.43 4.75
C CYS A 94 4.72 10.82 5.01
N LEU A 95 4.00 11.43 4.05
CA LEU A 95 3.37 12.74 4.22
C LEU A 95 2.17 12.69 5.16
N VAL A 96 1.41 11.59 5.15
CA VAL A 96 0.15 11.49 5.91
C VAL A 96 0.27 10.76 7.25
N VAL A 97 1.34 9.98 7.44
CA VAL A 97 1.56 9.23 8.70
C VAL A 97 1.46 10.12 9.95
N PRO A 98 2.10 11.30 10.02
CA PRO A 98 2.01 12.14 11.22
C PRO A 98 0.57 12.52 11.58
N THR A 99 -0.26 12.80 10.57
CA THR A 99 -1.68 13.14 10.74
C THR A 99 -2.50 11.91 11.13
N LEU A 100 -2.30 10.79 10.44
CA LEU A 100 -3.09 9.58 10.65
C LEU A 100 -2.73 8.83 11.93
N SER A 101 -1.49 8.93 12.42
CA SER A 101 -1.08 8.27 13.67
C SER A 101 -1.95 8.72 14.84
N GLY A 102 -2.28 10.01 14.93
CA GLY A 102 -3.19 10.51 15.97
C GLY A 102 -4.64 10.10 15.75
N TYR A 103 -5.10 10.11 14.49
CA TYR A 103 -6.47 9.70 14.15
C TYR A 103 -6.76 8.23 14.50
N PHE A 104 -5.78 7.35 14.28
CA PHE A 104 -5.93 5.92 14.52
C PHE A 104 -5.45 5.44 15.90
N ASP A 105 -5.04 6.36 16.77
CA ASP A 105 -4.55 6.02 18.11
C ASP A 105 -5.64 5.31 18.93
N GLY A 106 -5.30 4.18 19.53
CA GLY A 106 -6.24 3.30 20.23
C GLY A 106 -7.27 2.57 19.35
N LEU A 107 -7.34 2.85 18.05
CA LEU A 107 -8.32 2.25 17.12
C LEU A 107 -7.73 1.12 16.28
N GLN A 108 -6.45 1.20 15.90
CA GLN A 108 -5.78 0.17 15.12
C GLN A 108 -4.40 -0.18 15.69
N PHE A 109 -4.03 -1.45 15.59
CA PHE A 109 -2.77 -1.97 16.12
C PHE A 109 -1.98 -2.78 15.06
N GLY A 110 -2.42 -2.74 13.79
CA GLY A 110 -1.85 -3.60 12.75
C GLY A 110 -0.75 -2.93 11.93
N VAL A 111 -0.98 -1.70 11.47
CA VAL A 111 -0.09 -1.00 10.54
C VAL A 111 0.70 0.05 11.29
N ARG A 112 2.04 -0.04 11.20
CA ARG A 112 2.99 0.89 11.85
C ARG A 112 2.88 0.99 13.38
N VAL A 113 2.32 -0.02 14.05
CA VAL A 113 2.31 -0.13 15.51
C VAL A 113 3.26 -1.25 15.91
N PHE A 114 4.37 -0.90 16.55
CA PHE A 114 5.34 -1.89 17.01
C PHE A 114 4.74 -2.69 18.17
N GLY A 115 4.76 -4.03 18.05
CA GLY A 115 4.21 -4.91 19.08
C GLY A 115 2.67 -4.84 19.22
N GLY A 116 1.96 -4.33 18.22
CA GLY A 116 0.51 -4.08 18.34
C GLY A 116 -0.32 -5.35 18.53
N GLY A 117 0.08 -6.47 17.91
CA GLY A 117 -0.58 -7.76 18.10
C GLY A 117 -0.39 -8.30 19.52
N GLU A 118 0.83 -8.18 20.05
CA GLU A 118 1.19 -8.56 21.41
C GLU A 118 0.45 -7.69 22.43
N ALA A 119 0.33 -6.38 22.16
CA ALA A 119 -0.45 -5.46 22.99
C ALA A 119 -1.93 -5.88 23.07
N ILE A 120 -2.55 -6.23 21.94
CA ILE A 120 -3.92 -6.76 21.91
C ILE A 120 -4.01 -8.04 22.74
N LEU A 121 -3.11 -9.00 22.51
CA LEU A 121 -3.13 -10.30 23.23
C LEU A 121 -3.01 -10.11 24.74
N HIS A 122 -2.07 -9.28 25.20
CA HIS A 122 -1.90 -8.99 26.63
C HIS A 122 -3.11 -8.28 27.23
N ALA A 123 -3.70 -7.31 26.52
CA ALA A 123 -4.90 -6.62 26.97
C ALA A 123 -6.09 -7.58 27.11
N LEU A 124 -6.30 -8.45 26.11
CA LEU A 124 -7.35 -9.46 26.12
C LEU A 124 -7.15 -10.49 27.25
N ASN A 125 -5.93 -11.00 27.45
CA ASN A 125 -5.66 -11.95 28.53
C ASN A 125 -5.96 -11.36 29.90
N ARG A 126 -5.51 -10.11 30.17
CA ARG A 126 -5.83 -9.43 31.43
C ARG A 126 -7.32 -9.22 31.61
N PHE A 127 -8.04 -8.92 30.53
CA PHE A 127 -9.48 -8.72 30.58
C PHE A 127 -10.23 -10.03 30.91
N VAL A 128 -9.81 -11.15 30.30
CA VAL A 128 -10.34 -12.48 30.59
C VAL A 128 -10.00 -12.94 32.01
N GLU A 129 -8.78 -12.70 32.50
CA GLU A 129 -8.40 -13.01 33.89
C GLU A 129 -9.26 -12.23 34.91
N ALA A 130 -9.52 -10.95 34.65
CA ALA A 130 -10.27 -10.10 35.55
C ALA A 130 -11.78 -10.35 35.52
N ARG A 131 -12.34 -10.74 34.36
CA ARG A 131 -13.79 -10.76 34.14
C ARG A 131 -14.34 -11.98 33.40
N GLY A 132 -13.53 -13.01 33.16
CA GLY A 132 -13.92 -14.18 32.36
C GLY A 132 -15.07 -15.00 32.95
N GLY A 133 -15.35 -14.88 34.26
CA GLY A 133 -16.51 -15.50 34.91
C GLY A 133 -17.80 -14.70 34.85
N ASP A 134 -17.79 -13.49 34.27
CA ASP A 134 -18.98 -12.63 34.20
C ASP A 134 -19.93 -13.10 33.09
N VAL A 135 -21.10 -13.59 33.49
CA VAL A 135 -22.14 -14.15 32.60
C VAL A 135 -22.69 -13.09 31.63
N GLY A 136 -22.54 -11.80 31.94
CA GLY A 136 -22.97 -10.70 31.07
C GLY A 136 -21.94 -10.28 30.02
N LEU A 137 -20.75 -10.90 30.00
CA LEU A 137 -19.66 -10.51 29.12
C LEU A 137 -19.53 -11.46 27.93
N SER A 138 -19.40 -10.91 26.73
CA SER A 138 -19.18 -11.68 25.49
C SER A 138 -18.15 -10.97 24.61
N MET A 139 -17.37 -11.76 23.87
CA MET A 139 -16.38 -11.27 22.91
C MET A 139 -16.81 -11.63 21.51
N LEU A 140 -16.87 -10.64 20.62
CA LEU A 140 -17.19 -10.83 19.22
C LEU A 140 -15.91 -10.70 18.38
N LEU A 141 -15.62 -11.74 17.61
CA LEU A 141 -14.56 -11.72 16.61
C LEU A 141 -15.17 -11.44 15.24
N VAL A 142 -14.74 -10.37 14.60
CA VAL A 142 -15.20 -9.96 13.26
C VAL A 142 -14.02 -10.03 12.32
N ASP A 143 -14.23 -10.68 11.18
CA ASP A 143 -13.25 -10.71 10.07
C ASP A 143 -13.93 -10.30 8.76
N PHE A 144 -13.18 -9.58 7.93
CA PHE A 144 -13.66 -9.12 6.63
C PHE A 144 -13.29 -10.14 5.56
N HIS A 145 -14.31 -10.69 4.89
CA HIS A 145 -14.07 -11.53 3.73
C HIS A 145 -13.45 -10.71 2.59
N ASN A 146 -12.28 -11.13 2.11
CA ASN A 146 -11.63 -10.59 0.91
C ASN A 146 -11.54 -9.04 0.87
N ALA A 147 -11.23 -8.41 2.02
CA ALA A 147 -11.36 -6.97 2.25
C ALA A 147 -10.78 -6.08 1.13
N PHE A 148 -9.58 -6.38 0.64
CA PHE A 148 -8.92 -5.55 -0.39
C PHE A 148 -9.61 -5.57 -1.75
N ASN A 149 -10.34 -6.64 -2.08
CA ASN A 149 -11.01 -6.76 -3.38
C ASN A 149 -12.50 -6.40 -3.29
N LEU A 150 -13.08 -6.39 -2.08
CA LEU A 150 -14.49 -6.08 -1.84
C LEU A 150 -14.72 -4.71 -1.21
N VAL A 151 -13.66 -3.95 -0.90
CA VAL A 151 -13.79 -2.58 -0.41
C VAL A 151 -14.42 -1.70 -1.49
N ASP A 152 -15.36 -0.85 -1.08
CA ASP A 152 -15.94 0.15 -1.97
C ASP A 152 -14.90 1.25 -2.24
N HIS A 153 -14.43 1.34 -3.49
CA HIS A 153 -13.43 2.34 -3.88
C HIS A 153 -13.97 3.77 -3.77
N GLY A 154 -15.27 4.00 -3.96
CA GLY A 154 -15.89 5.32 -3.84
C GLY A 154 -15.80 5.84 -2.39
N ALA A 155 -16.24 5.02 -1.44
CA ALA A 155 -16.17 5.30 -0.01
C ALA A 155 -14.72 5.45 0.46
N MET A 156 -13.82 4.57 0.02
CA MET A 156 -12.38 4.69 0.30
C MET A 156 -11.83 6.03 -0.18
N LEU A 157 -12.14 6.43 -1.43
CA LEU A 157 -11.66 7.70 -1.99
C LEU A 157 -12.26 8.91 -1.27
N GLU A 158 -13.50 8.83 -0.79
CA GLU A 158 -14.13 9.87 0.04
C GLU A 158 -13.41 10.04 1.38
N GLU A 159 -13.10 8.93 2.07
CA GLU A 159 -12.34 8.96 3.32
C GLU A 159 -10.92 9.52 3.11
N VAL A 160 -10.26 9.15 2.00
CA VAL A 160 -8.95 9.74 1.64
C VAL A 160 -9.08 11.24 1.38
N ARG A 161 -10.11 11.70 0.66
CA ARG A 161 -10.36 13.14 0.45
C ARG A 161 -10.54 13.87 1.77
N ARG A 162 -11.26 13.27 2.73
CA ARG A 162 -11.59 13.86 4.03
C ARG A 162 -10.39 13.94 4.97
N HIS A 163 -9.64 12.84 5.11
CA HIS A 163 -8.59 12.71 6.14
C HIS A 163 -7.17 12.89 5.61
N CYS A 164 -6.96 12.69 4.30
CA CYS A 164 -5.66 12.70 3.63
C CYS A 164 -5.69 13.50 2.31
N PRO A 165 -6.13 14.77 2.31
CA PRO A 165 -6.36 15.51 1.07
C PRO A 165 -5.12 15.59 0.18
N VAL A 166 -3.91 15.62 0.76
CA VAL A 166 -2.64 15.62 0.01
C VAL A 166 -2.43 14.38 -0.87
N LEU A 167 -3.08 13.25 -0.57
CA LEU A 167 -3.01 12.02 -1.36
C LEU A 167 -4.25 11.75 -2.22
N SER A 168 -5.31 12.55 -2.06
CA SER A 168 -6.59 12.34 -2.75
C SER A 168 -6.42 12.14 -4.25
N ARG A 169 -5.69 13.06 -4.90
CA ARG A 169 -5.46 13.01 -6.35
C ARG A 169 -4.66 11.78 -6.78
N TRP A 170 -3.66 11.38 -5.99
CA TRP A 170 -2.89 10.17 -6.27
C TRP A 170 -3.74 8.90 -6.07
N ALA A 171 -4.57 8.86 -5.04
CA ALA A 171 -5.49 7.76 -4.80
C ALA A 171 -6.52 7.65 -5.91
N GLU A 172 -7.13 8.78 -6.33
CA GLU A 172 -8.06 8.84 -7.45
C GLU A 172 -7.39 8.39 -8.75
N PHE A 173 -6.18 8.84 -9.03
CA PHE A 173 -5.42 8.39 -10.20
C PHE A 173 -5.23 6.86 -10.22
N CYS A 174 -5.05 6.24 -9.05
CA CYS A 174 -4.83 4.78 -8.95
C CYS A 174 -6.12 3.95 -8.92
N TYR A 175 -7.22 4.49 -8.40
CA TYR A 175 -8.41 3.70 -8.01
C TYR A 175 -9.75 4.22 -8.57
N SER A 176 -9.77 5.37 -9.26
CA SER A 176 -11.03 5.91 -9.85
C SER A 176 -11.54 5.11 -11.04
N SER A 177 -10.76 4.15 -11.55
CA SER A 177 -11.15 3.31 -12.68
C SER A 177 -10.60 1.89 -12.50
N PRO A 178 -11.34 0.87 -12.97
CA PRO A 178 -10.87 -0.50 -13.01
C PRO A 178 -9.48 -0.67 -13.66
N ALA A 179 -8.52 -1.17 -12.90
CA ALA A 179 -7.17 -1.46 -13.38
C ALA A 179 -7.13 -2.82 -14.09
N ARG A 180 -6.21 -3.00 -15.06
CA ARG A 180 -5.98 -4.31 -15.67
C ARG A 180 -5.15 -5.18 -14.72
N LEU A 181 -5.63 -6.40 -14.47
CA LEU A 181 -4.94 -7.41 -13.69
C LEU A 181 -4.49 -8.53 -14.63
N TYR A 182 -3.18 -8.74 -14.72
CA TYR A 182 -2.61 -9.69 -15.68
C TYR A 182 -2.27 -11.02 -15.01
N TYR A 183 -2.82 -12.13 -15.50
CA TYR A 183 -2.54 -13.46 -14.96
C TYR A 183 -2.33 -14.47 -16.09
N GLY A 184 -1.08 -14.90 -16.30
CA GLY A 184 -0.72 -15.73 -17.45
C GLY A 184 -1.11 -15.05 -18.77
N GLY A 185 -1.89 -15.74 -19.61
CA GLY A 185 -2.46 -15.19 -20.85
C GLY A 185 -3.75 -14.39 -20.68
N HIS A 186 -4.27 -14.27 -19.45
CA HIS A 186 -5.56 -13.63 -19.18
C HIS A 186 -5.40 -12.20 -18.66
N ILE A 187 -6.39 -11.36 -19.00
CA ILE A 187 -6.54 -10.00 -18.50
C ILE A 187 -7.88 -9.91 -17.77
N LEU A 188 -7.83 -9.64 -16.48
CA LEU A 188 -8.98 -9.34 -15.64
C LEU A 188 -9.04 -7.83 -15.38
N ARG A 189 -10.14 -7.35 -14.80
CA ARG A 189 -10.26 -5.98 -14.31
C ARG A 189 -10.52 -5.98 -12.82
N SER A 190 -9.94 -5.01 -12.10
CA SER A 190 -10.33 -4.78 -10.72
C SER A 190 -11.79 -4.32 -10.68
N CYS A 191 -12.54 -4.84 -9.71
CA CYS A 191 -13.86 -4.33 -9.37
C CYS A 191 -13.77 -2.96 -8.68
#